data_AF-A0A915MZ61-F1
#
_entry.id   AF-A0A915MZ61-F1
#
_cell.length_a   1.000
_cell.length_b   1.000
_cell.length_c   1.000
_cell.angle_alpha   90.00
_cell.angle_beta   90.00
_cell.angle_gamma   90.00
#
_symmetry.space_group_name_H-M   'P 1'
#
loop_
_entity.id
_entity.type
_entity.pdbx_description
1 polymer ?
#
loop_
_entity_poly.entity_id
_entity_poly.type
_entity_poly.pdbx_seq_one_letter_code
_entity_poly.pdbx_strand_id
1 'polypeptide(L)'
;MVNYLFAILFVGYCCARKCYLDKDEKCATPGSCYTLAYGESFTVTSVERGCGRCDNDKNCYECSTDSCNSMTFILSHILTCYTTQEQSNVEYCLSGYGCIIKKIDARKWKFGCGICTGSEPCYQCNTNKCNKREAYLFCYEREENGKERIALTGCAKGNCYISVDITKAGGDMATALKKYTKQGCGDCPSTTIPCRSCDTKECNTVKFYKERHYCWGTTGTVEECNSEHKRFCYYAVINDKKGIE
;
A
#
# COMPACT_ATOMS: atom_id res chain seq x y z
N MET A 1 -50.27 13.33 65.20
CA MET A 1 -49.07 12.82 64.51
C MET A 1 -49.20 13.18 63.04
N VAL A 2 -48.50 14.22 62.59
CA VAL A 2 -48.49 14.65 61.19
C VAL A 2 -47.08 14.36 60.68
N ASN A 3 -46.96 13.36 59.81
CA ASN A 3 -45.70 12.99 59.16
C ASN A 3 -45.45 13.96 57.99
N TYR A 4 -44.47 14.84 58.14
CA TYR A 4 -43.91 15.61 57.03
C TYR A 4 -42.82 14.78 56.35
N LEU A 5 -43.13 14.28 55.16
CA LEU A 5 -42.17 13.63 54.26
C LEU A 5 -41.39 14.74 53.53
N PHE A 6 -40.17 15.06 54.01
CA PHE A 6 -39.25 15.94 53.30
C PHE A 6 -38.64 15.20 52.11
N ALA A 7 -39.17 15.45 50.91
CA ALA A 7 -38.51 15.06 49.67
C ALA A 7 -37.34 16.02 49.40
N ILE A 8 -36.12 15.58 49.67
CA ILE A 8 -34.90 16.28 49.25
C ILE A 8 -34.74 16.04 47.74
N LEU A 9 -35.20 16.99 46.93
CA LEU A 9 -34.83 17.09 45.53
C LEU A 9 -33.33 17.42 45.46
N PHE A 10 -32.50 16.41 45.30
CA PHE A 10 -31.16 16.59 44.74
C PHE A 10 -31.35 17.03 43.28
N VAL A 11 -31.43 18.34 43.06
CA VAL A 11 -31.13 18.92 41.75
C VAL A 11 -29.62 18.76 41.60
N GLY A 12 -29.20 17.56 41.20
CA GLY A 12 -27.86 17.33 40.70
C GLY A 12 -27.69 18.27 39.52
N TYR A 13 -26.97 19.37 39.74
CA TYR A 13 -26.40 20.15 38.65
C TYR A 13 -25.48 19.19 37.90
N CYS A 14 -26.03 18.49 36.89
CA CYS A 14 -25.22 17.80 35.92
C CYS A 14 -24.29 18.85 35.32
N CYS A 15 -23.01 18.78 35.67
CA CYS A 15 -21.99 19.65 35.11
C CYS A 15 -22.13 19.61 33.59
N ALA A 16 -22.56 20.72 32.99
CA ALA A 16 -22.57 20.87 31.55
C ALA A 16 -21.13 20.67 31.08
N ARG A 17 -20.90 19.62 30.30
CA ARG A 17 -19.58 19.34 29.72
C ARG A 17 -19.17 20.50 28.83
N LYS A 18 -17.89 20.81 28.83
CA LYS A 18 -17.33 21.82 27.93
C LYS A 18 -16.95 21.13 26.64
N CYS A 19 -17.45 21.60 25.50
CA CYS A 19 -16.94 21.23 24.19
C CYS A 19 -16.22 22.43 23.59
N TYR A 20 -15.28 22.20 22.66
CA TYR A 20 -14.89 23.26 21.73
C TYR A 20 -16.05 23.51 20.78
N LEU A 21 -16.37 24.78 20.57
CA LEU A 21 -17.46 25.23 19.72
C LEU A 21 -16.91 26.28 18.77
N ASP A 22 -17.23 26.14 17.49
CA ASP A 22 -16.83 27.14 16.48
C ASP A 22 -17.76 28.37 16.48
N LYS A 23 -18.90 28.28 17.17
CA LYS A 23 -19.83 29.37 17.44
C LYS A 23 -19.89 29.62 18.95
N ASP A 24 -20.24 30.84 19.36
CA ASP A 24 -20.46 31.24 20.76
C ASP A 24 -21.73 30.60 21.37
N GLU A 25 -21.95 29.32 21.11
CA GLU A 25 -23.03 28.54 21.69
C GLU A 25 -22.58 27.93 23.01
N LYS A 26 -23.53 27.54 23.86
CA LYS A 26 -23.26 26.72 25.04
C LYS A 26 -23.95 25.38 24.81
N CYS A 27 -23.30 24.28 25.15
CA CYS A 27 -23.97 22.98 25.11
C CYS A 27 -25.18 23.01 26.03
N ALA A 28 -26.38 23.01 25.44
CA ALA A 28 -27.65 23.10 26.16
C ALA A 28 -27.93 21.85 27.00
N THR A 29 -27.31 20.72 26.65
CA THR A 29 -27.44 19.44 27.34
C THR A 29 -26.06 18.90 27.74
N PRO A 30 -25.94 18.26 28.92
CA PRO A 30 -24.80 17.39 29.21
C PRO A 30 -24.78 16.28 28.15
N GLY A 31 -23.77 16.29 27.29
CA GLY A 31 -23.73 15.42 26.12
C GLY A 31 -22.30 15.10 25.69
N SER A 32 -22.18 14.20 24.71
CA SER A 32 -20.95 14.02 23.93
C SER A 32 -20.60 15.31 23.19
N CYS A 33 -19.33 15.49 22.87
CA CYS A 33 -18.87 16.49 21.91
C CYS A 33 -18.62 15.80 20.57
N TYR A 34 -18.75 16.53 19.47
CA TYR A 34 -18.36 16.01 18.15
C TYR A 34 -17.36 16.91 17.45
N THR A 35 -16.62 16.31 16.53
CA THR A 35 -15.89 17.00 15.47
C THR A 35 -16.30 16.39 14.13
N LEU A 36 -16.73 17.23 13.19
CA LEU A 36 -17.14 16.85 11.84
C LEU A 36 -16.17 17.46 10.82
N ALA A 37 -15.59 16.61 9.98
CA ALA A 37 -14.70 17.05 8.90
C ALA A 37 -15.48 17.26 7.60
N TYR A 38 -15.35 18.43 7.00
CA TYR A 38 -15.83 18.72 5.66
C TYR A 38 -14.68 18.72 4.67
N GLY A 39 -14.98 18.39 3.41
CA GLY A 39 -13.95 18.32 2.40
C GLY A 39 -14.48 18.42 0.99
N GLU A 40 -13.55 18.61 0.06
CA GLU A 40 -13.77 18.57 -1.37
C GLU A 40 -12.98 17.41 -1.97
N SER A 41 -13.59 16.68 -2.90
CA SER A 41 -13.03 15.46 -3.49
C SER A 41 -12.66 14.40 -2.45
N PHE A 42 -11.43 14.45 -1.93
CA PHE A 42 -10.85 13.46 -1.01
C PHE A 42 -10.22 14.08 0.23
N THR A 43 -10.12 15.41 0.28
CA THR A 43 -9.33 16.16 1.26
C THR A 43 -10.22 16.96 2.18
N VAL A 44 -9.91 16.94 3.47
CA VAL A 44 -10.55 17.80 4.48
C VAL A 44 -10.14 19.25 4.22
N THR A 45 -11.13 20.12 4.04
CA THR A 45 -10.96 21.56 3.80
C THR A 45 -11.37 22.39 5.02
N SER A 46 -12.30 21.90 5.83
CA SER A 46 -12.72 22.54 7.07
C SER A 46 -13.21 21.54 8.11
N VAL A 47 -13.35 22.01 9.34
CA VAL A 47 -13.79 21.21 10.49
C VAL A 47 -14.81 22.02 11.26
N GLU A 48 -15.90 21.37 11.66
CA GLU A 48 -16.88 21.90 12.59
C GLU A 48 -16.84 21.13 13.91
N ARG A 49 -16.99 21.86 15.01
CA ARG A 49 -17.02 21.34 16.37
C ARG A 49 -18.27 21.80 17.08
N GLY A 50 -18.96 20.84 17.70
CA GLY A 50 -20.23 21.08 18.35
C GLY A 50 -20.50 20.15 19.53
N CYS A 51 -21.71 20.29 20.07
CA CYS A 51 -22.25 19.44 21.12
C CYS A 51 -23.19 18.39 20.51
N GLY A 52 -23.23 17.19 21.09
CA GLY A 52 -24.16 16.13 20.68
C GLY A 52 -23.44 14.93 20.06
N ARG A 53 -24.20 14.19 19.26
CA ARG A 53 -23.77 12.95 18.60
C ARG A 53 -23.69 13.17 17.09
N CYS A 54 -22.98 12.28 16.43
CA CYS A 54 -22.83 12.24 14.99
C CYS A 54 -24.08 11.63 14.34
N ASP A 55 -24.69 12.34 13.40
CA ASP A 55 -25.87 11.88 12.67
C ASP A 55 -25.49 10.95 11.49
N ASN A 56 -24.85 9.82 11.80
CA ASN A 56 -24.35 8.82 10.84
C ASN A 56 -23.35 9.33 9.79
N ASP A 57 -22.79 10.54 9.95
CA ASP A 57 -21.76 11.06 9.07
C ASP A 57 -20.44 10.33 9.29
N LYS A 58 -19.87 9.76 8.22
CA LYS A 58 -18.61 8.99 8.25
C LYS A 58 -17.40 9.84 8.65
N ASN A 59 -17.49 11.16 8.52
CA ASN A 59 -16.43 12.11 8.87
C ASN A 59 -16.68 12.78 10.22
N CYS A 60 -17.65 12.30 10.99
CA CYS A 60 -17.96 12.79 12.31
C CYS A 60 -17.41 11.85 13.39
N TYR A 61 -16.78 12.44 14.40
CA TYR A 61 -16.15 11.73 15.51
C TYR A 61 -16.66 12.29 16.84
N GLU A 62 -17.13 11.39 17.71
CA GLU A 62 -17.65 11.74 19.02
C GLU A 62 -16.62 11.50 20.13
N CYS A 63 -16.69 12.31 21.18
CA CYS A 63 -15.94 12.10 22.40
C CYS A 63 -16.73 12.57 23.63
N SER A 64 -16.29 12.15 24.82
CA SER A 64 -17.08 12.26 26.06
C SER A 64 -16.35 12.94 27.22
N THR A 65 -15.19 13.55 26.99
CA THR A 65 -14.48 14.30 28.04
C THR A 65 -14.54 15.80 27.76
N ASP A 66 -14.27 16.62 28.78
CA ASP A 66 -14.26 18.07 28.60
C ASP A 66 -13.20 18.48 27.55
N SER A 67 -13.62 19.33 26.63
CA SER A 67 -12.84 19.88 25.52
C SER A 67 -12.16 18.79 24.69
N CYS A 68 -12.81 17.62 24.56
CA CYS A 68 -12.22 16.47 23.89
C CYS A 68 -12.18 16.61 22.37
N ASN A 69 -13.13 17.35 21.77
CA ASN A 69 -13.32 17.52 20.32
C ASN A 69 -12.33 18.55 19.74
N SER A 70 -11.07 18.47 20.17
CA SER A 70 -9.97 19.35 19.77
C SER A 70 -9.50 19.09 18.34
N MET A 71 -8.68 20.00 17.80
CA MET A 71 -8.00 19.73 16.52
C MET A 71 -7.12 18.49 16.60
N THR A 72 -6.40 18.29 17.71
CA THR A 72 -5.59 17.07 17.92
C THR A 72 -6.43 15.80 17.89
N PHE A 73 -7.67 15.87 18.41
CA PHE A 73 -8.59 14.73 18.41
C PHE A 73 -9.03 14.35 17.00
N ILE A 74 -9.45 15.29 16.15
CA ILE A 74 -9.79 14.94 14.77
C ILE A 74 -8.56 14.47 13.98
N LEU A 75 -7.39 15.08 14.20
CA LEU A 75 -6.13 14.68 13.56
C LEU A 75 -5.69 13.25 13.92
N SER A 76 -6.14 12.71 15.06
CA SER A 76 -5.87 11.30 15.41
C SER A 76 -6.82 10.32 14.74
N HIS A 77 -7.92 10.79 14.17
CA HIS A 77 -8.94 9.95 13.52
C HIS A 77 -8.92 10.04 11.99
N ILE A 78 -8.41 11.14 11.43
CA ILE A 78 -8.28 11.32 9.98
C ILE A 78 -6.90 10.89 9.49
N LEU A 79 -6.87 10.34 8.28
CA LEU A 79 -5.64 9.91 7.65
C LEU A 79 -4.85 11.12 7.14
N THR A 80 -3.57 11.23 7.50
CA THR A 80 -2.66 12.27 6.99
C THR A 80 -1.79 11.70 5.88
N CYS A 81 -1.68 12.39 4.73
CA CYS A 81 -0.91 11.94 3.58
C CYS A 81 0.04 13.02 3.07
N TYR A 82 1.19 12.64 2.51
CA TYR A 82 2.06 13.59 1.82
C TYR A 82 1.44 14.04 0.49
N THR A 83 1.67 15.29 0.11
CA THR A 83 1.21 15.86 -1.17
C THR A 83 2.35 16.14 -2.14
N THR A 84 3.60 16.06 -1.67
CA THR A 84 4.80 16.30 -2.46
C THR A 84 5.79 15.14 -2.35
N GLN A 85 6.67 15.02 -3.35
CA GLN A 85 7.71 14.00 -3.37
C GLN A 85 8.74 14.23 -2.25
N GLU A 86 9.01 15.49 -1.92
CA GLU A 86 9.93 15.94 -0.88
C GLU A 86 9.37 15.73 0.53
N GLN A 87 8.11 15.27 0.67
CA GLN A 87 7.45 15.04 1.95
C GLN A 87 7.34 16.32 2.80
N SER A 88 7.37 17.48 2.16
CA SER A 88 7.34 18.80 2.81
C SER A 88 5.92 19.23 3.19
N ASN A 89 4.92 18.75 2.46
CA ASN A 89 3.53 19.13 2.63
C ASN A 89 2.66 17.90 2.89
N VAL A 90 1.61 18.11 3.69
CA VAL A 90 0.61 17.09 4.01
C VAL A 90 -0.80 17.61 3.78
N GLU A 91 -1.71 16.67 3.52
CA GLU A 91 -3.15 16.90 3.53
C GLU A 91 -3.83 15.81 4.34
N TYR A 92 -5.09 16.03 4.68
CA TYR A 92 -5.88 15.12 5.50
C TYR A 92 -7.02 14.54 4.68
N CYS A 93 -7.22 13.23 4.74
CA CYS A 93 -8.22 12.55 3.93
C CYS A 93 -9.54 12.43 4.66
N LEU A 94 -10.64 12.54 3.90
CA LEU A 94 -11.96 12.12 4.37
C LEU A 94 -11.99 10.60 4.63
N SER A 95 -12.91 10.16 5.48
CA SER A 95 -13.12 8.76 5.81
C SER A 95 -13.43 7.92 4.57
N GLY A 96 -12.75 6.77 4.45
CA GLY A 96 -12.91 5.85 3.33
C GLY A 96 -11.92 6.07 2.19
N TYR A 97 -11.06 7.09 2.26
CA TYR A 97 -9.96 7.32 1.32
C TYR A 97 -8.61 6.94 1.92
N GLY A 98 -7.63 6.64 1.05
CA GLY A 98 -6.27 6.29 1.44
C GLY A 98 -5.25 7.33 0.96
N CYS A 99 -4.02 7.20 1.43
CA CYS A 99 -2.90 7.91 0.82
C CYS A 99 -2.51 7.23 -0.48
N ILE A 100 -2.39 8.00 -1.55
CA ILE A 100 -2.04 7.52 -2.88
C ILE A 100 -0.70 8.06 -3.37
N ILE A 101 -0.13 7.29 -4.28
CA ILE A 101 1.01 7.67 -5.11
C ILE A 101 0.74 7.16 -6.51
N LYS A 102 0.55 8.07 -7.46
CA LYS A 102 0.23 7.73 -8.84
C LYS A 102 1.36 8.17 -9.76
N LYS A 103 1.87 7.26 -10.58
CA LYS A 103 2.84 7.58 -11.64
C LYS A 103 2.07 8.20 -12.80
N ILE A 104 2.29 9.50 -13.05
CA ILE A 104 1.68 10.18 -14.21
C ILE A 104 2.54 9.91 -15.45
N ASP A 105 3.85 10.08 -15.31
CA ASP A 105 4.83 9.79 -16.35
C ASP A 105 6.18 9.34 -15.73
N ALA A 106 7.24 9.24 -16.54
CA ALA A 106 8.55 8.78 -16.10
C ALA A 106 9.17 9.64 -14.97
N ARG A 107 8.84 10.93 -14.89
CA ARG A 107 9.41 11.88 -13.94
C ARG A 107 8.37 12.50 -13.01
N LYS A 108 7.08 12.41 -13.34
CA LYS A 108 5.99 13.05 -12.62
C LYS A 108 5.19 12.04 -11.81
N TRP A 109 5.06 12.36 -10.53
CA TRP A 109 4.30 11.60 -9.55
C TRP A 109 3.25 12.50 -8.92
N LYS A 110 2.07 11.94 -8.64
CA LYS A 110 1.02 12.59 -7.84
C LYS A 110 0.92 11.92 -6.50
N PHE A 111 0.94 12.72 -5.43
CA PHE A 111 0.76 12.29 -4.06
C PHE A 111 -0.50 12.95 -3.49
N GLY A 112 -1.11 12.33 -2.49
CA GLY A 112 -2.23 12.91 -1.76
C GLY A 112 -3.22 11.86 -1.26
N CYS A 113 -4.43 12.30 -0.98
CA CYS A 113 -5.61 11.54 -0.65
C CYS A 113 -6.32 11.07 -1.92
N GLY A 114 -6.83 9.86 -1.90
CA GLY A 114 -7.71 9.38 -2.95
C GLY A 114 -7.85 7.87 -2.97
N ILE A 115 -8.22 7.40 -4.16
CA ILE A 115 -8.36 5.98 -4.48
C ILE A 115 -7.56 5.71 -5.73
N CYS A 116 -6.82 4.60 -5.75
CA CYS A 116 -6.19 4.15 -6.98
C CYS A 116 -7.26 3.69 -7.98
N THR A 117 -7.56 4.55 -8.96
CA THR A 117 -8.44 4.26 -10.09
C THR A 117 -7.73 4.56 -11.41
N GLY A 118 -8.13 3.85 -12.46
CA GLY A 118 -7.60 4.02 -13.81
C GLY A 118 -6.62 2.93 -14.24
N SER A 119 -5.84 3.26 -15.27
CA SER A 119 -4.89 2.36 -15.93
C SER A 119 -3.42 2.74 -15.69
N GLU A 120 -3.18 3.74 -14.84
CA GLU A 120 -1.84 4.18 -14.50
C GLU A 120 -1.35 3.52 -13.20
N PRO A 121 -0.04 3.24 -13.06
CA PRO A 121 0.53 2.68 -11.85
C PRO A 121 0.22 3.54 -10.63
N CYS A 122 -0.41 2.92 -9.64
CA CYS A 122 -0.88 3.58 -8.44
C CYS A 122 -0.68 2.68 -7.21
N TYR A 123 -0.20 3.29 -6.13
CA TYR A 123 -0.09 2.65 -4.83
C TYR A 123 -1.00 3.37 -3.84
N GLN A 124 -1.80 2.61 -3.09
CA GLN A 124 -2.69 3.13 -2.05
C GLN A 124 -2.37 2.44 -0.72
N CYS A 125 -2.34 3.22 0.36
CA CYS A 125 -2.11 2.73 1.71
C CYS A 125 -2.96 3.52 2.71
N ASN A 126 -3.27 2.90 3.86
CA ASN A 126 -4.26 3.40 4.83
C ASN A 126 -3.64 3.71 6.20
N THR A 127 -2.36 4.09 6.24
CA THR A 127 -1.66 4.49 7.47
C THR A 127 -1.06 5.89 7.33
N ASN A 128 -0.91 6.62 8.43
CA ASN A 128 -0.45 8.01 8.38
C ASN A 128 0.89 8.14 7.66
N LYS A 129 0.92 9.00 6.64
CA LYS A 129 2.11 9.38 5.87
C LYS A 129 2.81 8.18 5.24
N CYS A 130 2.04 7.15 4.88
CA CYS A 130 2.54 5.91 4.28
C CYS A 130 2.96 6.08 2.83
N ASN A 131 2.50 7.13 2.16
CA ASN A 131 2.71 7.36 0.75
C ASN A 131 4.11 7.96 0.44
N LYS A 132 5.16 7.35 0.99
CA LYS A 132 6.56 7.76 0.80
C LYS A 132 7.12 7.18 -0.49
N ARG A 133 8.05 7.90 -1.14
CA ARG A 133 8.75 7.43 -2.36
C ARG A 133 9.37 6.04 -2.18
N GLU A 134 9.92 5.76 -1.01
CA GLU A 134 10.61 4.51 -0.70
C GLU A 134 9.66 3.37 -0.30
N ALA A 135 8.41 3.68 0.07
CA ALA A 135 7.46 2.70 0.59
C ALA A 135 6.80 1.83 -0.50
N TYR A 136 7.09 2.09 -1.78
CA TYR A 136 6.49 1.36 -2.88
C TYR A 136 7.51 0.96 -3.94
N LEU A 137 7.38 -0.28 -4.36
CA LEU A 137 8.13 -0.87 -5.45
C LEU A 137 7.17 -1.10 -6.62
N PHE A 138 7.42 -0.46 -7.76
CA PHE A 138 6.73 -0.80 -9.01
C PHE A 138 7.58 -1.80 -9.77
N CYS A 139 7.01 -2.94 -10.13
CA CYS A 139 7.65 -3.94 -10.96
C CYS A 139 7.05 -3.93 -12.35
N TYR A 140 7.78 -4.46 -13.32
CA TYR A 140 7.16 -4.89 -14.56
C TYR A 140 6.28 -6.12 -14.32
N GLU A 141 5.15 -6.16 -15.01
CA GLU A 141 4.23 -7.28 -15.10
C GLU A 141 4.16 -7.76 -16.54
N ARG A 142 4.22 -9.07 -16.69
CA ARG A 142 4.10 -9.74 -17.97
C ARG A 142 3.71 -11.19 -17.74
N GLU A 143 2.66 -11.62 -18.44
CA GLU A 143 2.35 -13.04 -18.59
C GLU A 143 3.01 -13.61 -19.85
N GLU A 144 3.06 -14.93 -19.96
CA GLU A 144 3.54 -15.60 -21.18
C GLU A 144 2.78 -15.09 -22.42
N ASN A 145 3.51 -14.80 -23.50
CA ASN A 145 3.05 -14.17 -24.73
C ASN A 145 2.45 -12.75 -24.55
N GLY A 146 2.46 -12.22 -23.34
CA GLY A 146 2.01 -10.88 -23.00
C GLY A 146 3.02 -9.80 -23.35
N LYS A 147 2.53 -8.56 -23.36
CA LYS A 147 3.37 -7.37 -23.42
C LYS A 147 3.80 -6.97 -22.02
N GLU A 148 5.05 -6.57 -21.89
CA GLU A 148 5.57 -5.96 -20.66
C GLU A 148 4.84 -4.65 -20.39
N ARG A 149 4.43 -4.44 -19.14
CA ARG A 149 3.85 -3.19 -18.64
C ARG A 149 4.28 -2.98 -17.20
N ILE A 150 4.18 -1.75 -16.69
CA ILE A 150 4.37 -1.51 -15.26
C ILE A 150 3.13 -1.98 -14.51
N ALA A 151 3.31 -2.68 -13.39
CA ALA A 151 2.24 -3.11 -12.51
C ALA A 151 1.32 -1.93 -12.14
N LEU A 152 0.02 -2.14 -12.24
CA LEU A 152 -0.95 -1.10 -11.87
C LEU A 152 -0.98 -0.85 -10.36
N THR A 153 -0.67 -1.87 -9.57
CA THR A 153 -0.57 -1.80 -8.13
C THR A 153 0.89 -1.91 -7.71
N GLY A 154 1.28 -1.13 -6.69
CA GLY A 154 2.61 -1.29 -6.09
C GLY A 154 2.77 -2.68 -5.45
N CYS A 155 3.99 -3.22 -5.45
CA CYS A 155 4.29 -4.53 -4.91
C CYS A 155 4.43 -4.48 -3.39
N ALA A 156 3.42 -4.98 -2.68
CA ALA A 156 3.40 -5.03 -1.22
C ALA A 156 4.52 -5.91 -0.61
N LYS A 157 5.00 -6.92 -1.35
CA LYS A 157 6.05 -7.85 -0.90
C LYS A 157 7.47 -7.26 -0.96
N GLY A 158 7.65 -6.06 -1.52
CA GLY A 158 8.95 -5.38 -1.55
C GLY A 158 9.99 -5.92 -2.53
N ASN A 159 9.65 -6.93 -3.34
CA ASN A 159 10.52 -7.48 -4.40
C ASN A 159 9.78 -7.57 -5.75
N CYS A 160 10.53 -7.55 -6.84
CA CYS A 160 10.13 -7.89 -8.20
C CYS A 160 10.79 -9.19 -8.63
N TYR A 161 10.17 -9.95 -9.53
CA TYR A 161 10.81 -11.09 -10.17
C TYR A 161 10.70 -11.04 -11.70
N ILE A 162 11.65 -11.71 -12.37
CA ILE A 162 11.58 -12.10 -13.77
C ILE A 162 11.96 -13.57 -13.90
N SER A 163 11.15 -14.34 -14.62
CA SER A 163 11.36 -15.76 -14.90
C SER A 163 11.25 -16.02 -16.40
N VAL A 164 12.10 -16.90 -16.93
CA VAL A 164 12.17 -17.20 -18.36
C VAL A 164 12.26 -18.70 -18.56
N ASP A 165 11.23 -19.29 -19.17
CA ASP A 165 11.17 -20.72 -19.45
C ASP A 165 11.82 -21.03 -20.81
N ILE A 166 13.13 -21.28 -20.76
CA ILE A 166 13.93 -21.64 -21.93
C ILE A 166 13.60 -23.04 -22.44
N THR A 167 13.10 -23.92 -21.57
CA THR A 167 12.78 -25.31 -21.93
C THR A 167 11.56 -25.38 -22.83
N LYS A 168 10.52 -24.59 -22.54
CA LYS A 168 9.36 -24.41 -23.44
C LYS A 168 9.74 -23.86 -24.82
N ALA A 169 10.84 -23.11 -24.91
CA ALA A 169 11.37 -22.59 -26.15
C ALA A 169 12.28 -23.58 -26.90
N GLY A 170 12.45 -24.82 -26.42
CA GLY A 170 13.37 -25.79 -27.00
C GLY A 170 14.84 -25.34 -26.96
N GLY A 171 15.22 -24.52 -25.98
CA GLY A 171 16.57 -23.97 -25.86
C GLY A 171 16.79 -22.63 -26.59
N ASP A 172 15.85 -22.16 -27.42
CA ASP A 172 16.00 -20.86 -28.09
C ASP A 172 15.72 -19.69 -27.13
N MET A 173 16.80 -19.05 -26.70
CA MET A 173 16.74 -17.91 -25.79
C MET A 173 15.95 -16.72 -26.36
N ALA A 174 16.00 -16.49 -27.67
CA ALA A 174 15.27 -15.38 -28.29
C ALA A 174 13.75 -15.61 -28.21
N THR A 175 13.30 -16.83 -28.53
CA THR A 175 11.90 -17.24 -28.35
C THR A 175 11.49 -17.24 -26.88
N ALA A 176 12.33 -17.73 -25.97
CA ALA A 176 12.06 -17.74 -24.53
C ALA A 176 11.79 -16.35 -23.96
N LEU A 177 12.65 -15.38 -24.27
CA LEU A 177 12.50 -13.98 -23.84
C LEU A 177 11.26 -13.29 -24.43
N LYS A 178 10.82 -13.74 -25.62
CA LYS A 178 9.68 -13.14 -26.32
C LYS A 178 8.33 -13.77 -25.94
N LYS A 179 8.28 -15.08 -25.67
CA LYS A 179 7.03 -15.82 -25.46
C LYS A 179 6.88 -16.38 -24.06
N TYR A 180 7.97 -16.79 -23.43
CA TYR A 180 7.95 -17.56 -22.19
C TYR A 180 8.59 -16.80 -21.01
N THR A 181 8.48 -15.48 -21.03
CA THR A 181 8.89 -14.62 -19.92
C THR A 181 7.70 -14.27 -19.06
N LYS A 182 7.86 -14.41 -17.75
CA LYS A 182 6.94 -13.90 -16.74
C LYS A 182 7.62 -12.89 -15.85
N GLN A 183 6.92 -11.82 -15.51
CA GLN A 183 7.39 -10.75 -14.64
C GLN A 183 6.27 -10.41 -13.66
N GLY A 184 6.63 -10.07 -12.42
CA GLY A 184 5.64 -9.59 -11.46
C GLY A 184 6.23 -9.22 -10.11
N CYS A 185 5.33 -9.02 -9.14
CA CYS A 185 5.64 -8.75 -7.76
C CYS A 185 5.96 -10.03 -6.96
N GLY A 186 6.87 -9.91 -6.01
CA GLY A 186 7.23 -10.95 -5.05
C GLY A 186 8.45 -11.76 -5.47
N ASP A 187 8.60 -12.90 -4.81
CA ASP A 187 9.71 -13.82 -5.04
C ASP A 187 9.45 -14.70 -6.28
N CYS A 188 10.50 -15.40 -6.70
CA CYS A 188 10.43 -16.32 -7.82
C CYS A 188 9.34 -17.40 -7.63
N PRO A 189 8.42 -17.57 -8.59
CA PRO A 189 7.28 -18.48 -8.42
C PRO A 189 7.66 -19.96 -8.55
N SER A 190 8.85 -20.27 -9.07
CA SER A 190 9.35 -21.62 -9.26
C SER A 190 10.86 -21.67 -9.06
N THR A 191 11.36 -22.80 -8.55
CA THR A 191 12.78 -23.14 -8.47
C THR A 191 13.25 -23.99 -9.64
N THR A 192 12.36 -24.45 -10.52
CA THR A 192 12.69 -25.29 -11.69
C THR A 192 12.80 -24.50 -13.00
N ILE A 193 12.41 -23.23 -12.97
CA ILE A 193 12.52 -22.30 -14.09
C ILE A 193 13.51 -21.21 -13.70
N PRO A 194 14.48 -20.86 -14.56
CA PRO A 194 15.35 -19.72 -14.34
C PRO A 194 14.56 -18.48 -13.92
N CYS A 195 14.93 -17.91 -12.78
CA CYS A 195 14.26 -16.76 -12.23
C CYS A 195 15.22 -15.93 -11.39
N ARG A 196 15.01 -14.62 -11.37
CA ARG A 196 15.72 -13.67 -10.50
C ARG A 196 14.77 -12.69 -9.87
N SER A 197 15.09 -12.30 -8.65
CA SER A 197 14.41 -11.23 -7.94
C SER A 197 15.32 -10.01 -7.73
N CYS A 198 14.70 -8.86 -7.53
CA CYS A 198 15.35 -7.58 -7.23
C CYS A 198 14.40 -6.69 -6.43
N ASP A 199 14.93 -5.75 -5.67
CA ASP A 199 14.21 -4.92 -4.69
C ASP A 199 14.16 -3.43 -5.06
N THR A 200 14.65 -3.07 -6.25
CA THR A 200 14.67 -1.70 -6.75
C THR A 200 13.60 -1.45 -7.81
N LYS A 201 13.13 -0.21 -7.98
CA LYS A 201 12.02 0.11 -8.91
C LYS A 201 12.31 -0.32 -10.35
N GLU A 202 11.31 -0.94 -10.97
CA GLU A 202 11.30 -1.31 -12.39
C GLU A 202 12.55 -2.13 -12.77
N CYS A 203 13.04 -2.97 -11.85
CA CYS A 203 14.33 -3.65 -11.98
C CYS A 203 14.26 -4.96 -12.77
N ASN A 204 13.12 -5.63 -12.76
CA ASN A 204 12.93 -6.99 -13.27
C ASN A 204 12.84 -7.05 -14.80
N THR A 205 13.79 -6.42 -15.49
CA THR A 205 13.85 -6.32 -16.95
C THR A 205 14.52 -7.53 -17.59
N VAL A 206 14.32 -7.70 -18.90
CA VAL A 206 15.08 -8.68 -19.71
C VAL A 206 16.60 -8.42 -19.63
N LYS A 207 17.02 -7.16 -19.54
CA LYS A 207 18.45 -6.82 -19.37
C LYS A 207 18.96 -7.38 -18.05
N PHE A 208 18.25 -7.11 -16.95
CA PHE A 208 18.58 -7.63 -15.63
C PHE A 208 18.69 -9.15 -15.67
N TYR A 209 17.73 -9.87 -16.24
CA TYR A 209 17.81 -11.33 -16.37
C TYR A 209 19.10 -11.81 -17.06
N LYS A 210 19.50 -11.16 -18.17
CA LYS A 210 20.69 -11.54 -18.97
C LYS A 210 22.04 -11.32 -18.29
N GLU A 211 22.09 -10.56 -17.20
CA GLU A 211 23.33 -10.28 -16.47
C GLU A 211 23.85 -11.51 -15.70
N ARG A 212 23.07 -12.60 -15.64
CA ARG A 212 23.45 -13.83 -14.96
C ARG A 212 23.27 -15.06 -15.82
N HIS A 213 23.97 -16.12 -15.41
CA HIS A 213 23.86 -17.45 -15.98
C HIS A 213 23.10 -18.36 -15.03
N TYR A 214 22.52 -19.43 -15.58
CA TYR A 214 21.72 -20.39 -14.83
C TYR A 214 22.16 -21.80 -15.17
N CYS A 215 22.18 -22.65 -14.16
CA CYS A 215 22.57 -24.05 -14.26
C CYS A 215 21.42 -24.94 -13.76
N TRP A 216 21.15 -26.05 -14.44
CA TRP A 216 20.20 -27.05 -13.96
C TRP A 216 20.95 -28.09 -13.11
N GLY A 217 20.55 -28.21 -11.85
CA GLY A 217 21.00 -29.26 -10.95
C GLY A 217 20.41 -30.61 -11.31
N THR A 218 20.99 -31.68 -10.76
CA THR A 218 20.56 -33.07 -10.99
C THR A 218 19.15 -33.38 -10.49
N THR A 219 18.64 -32.58 -9.56
CA THR A 219 17.27 -32.65 -9.01
C THR A 219 16.24 -31.88 -9.85
N GLY A 220 16.67 -31.24 -10.95
CA GLY A 220 15.82 -30.38 -11.78
C GLY A 220 15.62 -28.96 -11.26
N THR A 221 16.25 -28.60 -10.13
CA THR A 221 16.30 -27.23 -9.63
C THR A 221 17.26 -26.38 -10.46
N VAL A 222 16.93 -25.11 -10.64
CA VAL A 222 17.74 -24.14 -11.36
C VAL A 222 18.44 -23.23 -10.35
N GLU A 223 19.74 -23.08 -10.50
CA GLU A 223 20.57 -22.24 -9.65
C GLU A 223 21.24 -21.14 -10.48
N GLU A 224 21.39 -19.95 -9.88
CA GLU A 224 22.13 -18.84 -10.48
C GLU A 224 23.63 -19.09 -10.35
N CYS A 225 24.35 -19.02 -11.47
CA CYS A 225 25.78 -19.30 -11.52
C CYS A 225 26.58 -17.98 -11.56
N ASN A 226 27.58 -17.86 -10.68
CA ASN A 226 28.40 -16.65 -10.56
C ASN A 226 29.29 -16.46 -11.81
N SER A 227 29.36 -15.23 -12.32
CA SER A 227 30.04 -14.89 -13.58
C SER A 227 31.56 -15.06 -13.56
N GLU A 228 32.17 -15.20 -12.38
CA GLU A 228 33.59 -15.53 -12.22
C GLU A 228 33.93 -16.96 -12.65
N HIS A 229 32.97 -17.88 -12.57
CA HIS A 229 33.08 -19.21 -13.16
C HIS A 229 32.62 -19.14 -14.62
N LYS A 230 33.53 -18.68 -15.47
CA LYS A 230 33.39 -18.63 -16.94
C LYS A 230 32.56 -19.80 -17.47
N ARG A 231 31.31 -19.58 -17.87
CA ARG A 231 30.51 -20.39 -18.82
C ARG A 231 30.33 -21.90 -18.55
N PHE A 232 30.79 -22.46 -17.43
CA PHE A 232 30.66 -23.89 -17.18
C PHE A 232 29.43 -24.16 -16.30
N CYS A 233 28.27 -24.30 -16.95
CA CYS A 233 27.19 -25.08 -16.37
C CYS A 233 27.63 -26.54 -16.44
N TYR A 234 28.15 -27.09 -15.33
CA TYR A 234 28.49 -28.51 -15.27
C TYR A 234 27.18 -29.32 -15.28
N TYR A 235 26.80 -29.86 -16.43
CA TYR A 235 25.88 -30.99 -16.46
C TYR A 235 26.74 -32.26 -16.41
N ALA A 236 26.61 -33.04 -15.33
CA ALA A 236 27.07 -34.42 -15.35
C ALA A 236 26.12 -35.19 -16.26
N VAL A 237 26.55 -35.50 -17.49
CA VAL A 237 25.86 -36.52 -18.30
C VAL A 237 26.09 -37.84 -17.57
N ILE A 238 25.11 -38.32 -16.82
CA ILE A 238 25.09 -39.73 -16.42
C ILE A 238 24.76 -40.49 -17.70
N ASN A 239 25.80 -40.86 -18.46
CA ASN A 239 25.71 -41.86 -19.51
C ASN A 239 25.43 -43.21 -18.83
N ASP A 240 24.19 -43.46 -18.43
CA ASP A 240 23.71 -44.83 -18.19
C ASP A 240 23.47 -45.51 -19.55
N LYS A 241 24.56 -45.66 -20.31
CA LYS A 241 24.70 -46.80 -21.20
C LYS A 241 25.60 -47.79 -20.51
N LYS A 242 24.99 -48.67 -19.71
CA LYS A 242 25.54 -50.02 -19.54
C LYS A 242 25.50 -50.67 -20.93
N GLY A 243 26.61 -50.51 -21.65
CA GLY A 243 26.96 -51.35 -22.77
C GLY A 243 27.02 -52.78 -22.27
N ILE A 244 26.28 -53.62 -22.97
CA ILE A 244 26.39 -55.06 -22.98
C ILE A 244 27.82 -55.39 -23.40
N GLU A 245 28.54 -56.11 -22.54
CA GLU A 245 29.47 -57.19 -22.92
C GLU A 245 29.14 -58.41 -22.05
#